data_AF-A0A3C0FF85-F1
#
_entry.id   AF-A0A3C0FF85-F1
#
_cell.length_a   1.000
_cell.length_b   1.000
_cell.length_c   1.000
_cell.angle_alpha   90.00
_cell.angle_beta   90.00
_cell.angle_gamma   90.00
#
_symmetry.space_group_name_H-M   'P 1'
#
loop_
_entity.id
_entity.type
_entity.pdbx_description
1 polymer ?
#
loop_
_entity_poly.entity_id
_entity_poly.type
_entity_poly.pdbx_seq_one_letter_code
_entity_poly.pdbx_strand_id
1 'polypeptide(L)'
;MPKAPAGPPAPGGQPTTFAGLLRDAVSQANRLELQAQDLDARLALGEPVDLHKVVIASEQAALALDLVVQVRNRAIEAYQEIMRMPL
;
A
#
# COMPACT_ATOMS: atom_id res chain seq x y z
N MET A 1 46.01 5.95 12.64
CA MET A 1 44.71 5.29 12.35
C MET A 1 43.82 6.31 11.66
N PRO A 2 43.40 6.08 10.40
CA PRO A 2 42.75 7.08 9.55
C PRO A 2 41.25 7.23 9.86
N LYS A 3 40.81 8.48 10.05
CA LYS A 3 39.41 8.89 10.08
C LYS A 3 38.87 8.86 8.64
N ALA A 4 37.99 7.91 8.34
CA ALA A 4 37.25 7.89 7.08
C ALA A 4 36.24 9.06 7.03
N PRO A 5 36.02 9.67 5.86
CA PRO A 5 35.32 10.94 5.71
C PRO A 5 33.81 10.77 5.68
N ALA A 6 33.09 11.69 6.33
CA ALA A 6 31.66 11.87 6.15
C ALA A 6 31.39 12.22 4.68
N GLY A 7 30.69 11.32 3.97
CA GLY A 7 30.17 11.59 2.65
C GLY A 7 29.10 12.70 2.69
N PRO A 8 28.90 13.43 1.58
CA PRO A 8 28.01 14.58 1.52
C PRO A 8 26.54 14.18 1.80
N PRO A 9 25.75 15.03 2.46
CA PRO A 9 24.31 14.80 2.60
C PRO A 9 23.67 14.87 1.21
N ALA A 10 23.17 13.73 0.75
CA ALA A 10 22.38 13.63 -0.48
C ALA A 10 21.06 14.43 -0.33
N PRO A 11 20.56 15.03 -1.41
CA PRO A 11 19.63 16.14 -1.33
C PRO A 11 18.19 15.69 -1.02
N GLY A 12 17.58 16.33 -0.02
CA GLY A 12 16.17 16.71 -0.08
C GLY A 12 15.11 15.60 -0.13
N GLY A 13 15.33 14.46 0.52
CA GLY A 13 14.27 13.47 0.77
C GLY A 13 13.24 14.06 1.73
N GLN A 14 12.26 14.79 1.18
CA GLN A 14 11.09 15.28 1.90
C GLN A 14 10.48 14.08 2.64
N PRO A 15 10.28 14.13 3.98
CA PRO A 15 9.71 13.00 4.71
C PRO A 15 8.39 12.65 4.04
N THR A 16 8.29 11.43 3.49
CA THR A 16 7.07 10.92 2.86
C THR A 16 5.99 10.97 3.93
N THR A 17 5.17 12.01 3.90
CA THR A 17 4.10 12.19 4.87
C THR A 17 3.10 11.04 4.67
N PHE A 18 2.52 10.54 5.76
CA PHE A 18 1.48 9.51 5.69
C PHE A 18 0.35 9.89 4.71
N ALA A 19 0.02 11.18 4.63
CA ALA A 19 -0.91 11.73 3.65
C ALA A 19 -0.45 11.52 2.19
N GLY A 20 0.84 11.64 1.90
CA GLY A 20 1.42 11.34 0.59
C GLY A 20 1.30 9.85 0.25
N LEU A 21 1.64 8.97 1.19
CA LEU A 21 1.51 7.52 1.01
C LEU A 21 0.06 7.09 0.78
N LEU A 22 -0.89 7.68 1.51
CA LEU A 22 -2.32 7.43 1.33
C LEU A 22 -2.81 7.90 -0.05
N ARG A 23 -2.31 9.05 -0.52
CA ARG A 23 -2.67 9.60 -1.84
C ARG A 23 -2.12 8.76 -2.99
N ASP A 24 -0.91 8.24 -2.83
CA ASP A 24 -0.32 7.27 -3.75
C ASP A 24 -1.10 5.96 -3.75
N ALA A 25 -1.48 5.44 -2.59
CA ALA A 25 -2.27 4.22 -2.48
C ALA A 25 -3.65 4.34 -3.15
N VAL A 26 -4.35 5.47 -2.96
CA VAL A 26 -5.64 5.75 -3.62
C VAL A 26 -5.46 5.88 -5.14
N SER A 27 -4.39 6.54 -5.59
CA SER A 27 -4.08 6.65 -7.01
C SER A 27 -3.73 5.29 -7.63
N GLN A 28 -3.05 4.42 -6.88
CA GLN A 28 -2.74 3.05 -7.27
C GLN A 28 -4.02 2.21 -7.41
N ALA A 29 -4.94 2.32 -6.46
CA ALA A 29 -6.22 1.61 -6.48
C ALA A 29 -7.05 2.00 -7.72
N ASN A 30 -7.15 3.29 -8.03
CA ASN A 30 -7.85 3.77 -9.22
C ASN A 30 -7.22 3.24 -10.53
N ARG A 31 -5.89 3.12 -10.59
CA ARG A 31 -5.20 2.51 -11.75
C ARG A 31 -5.52 1.02 -11.88
N LEU A 32 -5.54 0.29 -10.77
CA LEU A 32 -5.91 -1.12 -10.74
C LEU A 32 -7.35 -1.34 -11.16
N GLU A 33 -8.28 -0.48 -10.76
CA GLU A 33 -9.70 -0.56 -11.14
C GLU A 33 -9.90 -0.35 -12.65
N LEU A 34 -9.25 0.65 -13.24
CA LEU A 34 -9.26 0.84 -14.70
C LEU A 34 -8.66 -0.35 -15.45
N GLN A 35 -7.62 -0.96 -14.90
CA GLN A 35 -6.99 -2.14 -15.49
C GLN A 35 -7.89 -3.38 -15.38
N ALA A 36 -8.64 -3.52 -14.29
CA ALA A 36 -9.64 -4.57 -14.12
C ALA A 36 -10.80 -4.39 -15.11
N GLN A 37 -11.28 -3.16 -15.32
CA GLN A 37 -12.30 -2.86 -16.33
C GLN A 37 -11.83 -3.21 -17.76
N ASP A 38 -10.56 -2.95 -18.09
CA ASP A 38 -9.96 -3.35 -19.37
C ASP A 38 -9.88 -4.88 -19.50
N LEU A 39 -9.50 -5.58 -18.43
CA LEU A 39 -9.43 -7.03 -18.40
C LEU A 39 -10.81 -7.70 -18.45
N ASP A 40 -11.82 -7.14 -17.78
CA ASP A 40 -13.21 -7.61 -17.87
C ASP A 40 -13.78 -7.43 -19.27
N ALA A 41 -13.46 -6.32 -19.93
CA ALA A 41 -13.80 -6.11 -21.33
C ALA A 41 -13.14 -7.17 -22.24
N ARG A 42 -11.87 -7.53 -22.00
CA ARG A 42 -11.16 -8.60 -22.73
C ARG A 42 -11.66 -10.00 -22.40
N LEU A 43 -12.09 -10.25 -21.16
CA LEU A 43 -12.69 -11.51 -20.74
C LEU A 43 -14.08 -11.70 -21.36
N ALA A 44 -14.90 -10.65 -21.44
CA ALA A 44 -16.16 -10.66 -22.17
C ALA A 44 -15.97 -10.92 -23.68
N LEU A 45 -14.78 -10.61 -24.21
CA LEU A 45 -14.36 -10.93 -25.57
C LEU A 45 -13.84 -12.39 -25.73
N GLY A 46 -13.80 -13.18 -24.65
CA GLY A 46 -13.50 -14.61 -24.69
C GLY A 46 -12.02 -15.00 -24.60
N GLU A 47 -11.16 -14.14 -24.03
CA GLU A 47 -9.75 -14.48 -23.80
C GLU A 47 -9.56 -15.52 -22.68
N PRO A 48 -8.57 -16.43 -22.78
CA PRO A 48 -8.37 -17.54 -21.85
C PRO A 48 -7.84 -17.06 -20.50
N VAL A 49 -8.69 -17.07 -19.48
CA VAL A 49 -8.28 -16.74 -18.09
C VAL A 49 -7.95 -18.03 -17.34
N ASP A 50 -6.70 -18.11 -16.89
CA ASP A 50 -6.19 -19.20 -16.05
C ASP A 50 -6.89 -19.19 -14.68
N LEU A 51 -7.73 -20.19 -14.41
CA LEU A 51 -8.41 -20.45 -13.13
C LEU A 51 -7.48 -20.35 -11.91
N HIS A 52 -6.21 -20.72 -12.08
CA HIS A 52 -5.18 -20.62 -11.03
C HIS A 52 -4.94 -19.18 -10.55
N LYS A 53 -5.07 -18.18 -11.44
CA LYS A 53 -4.90 -16.77 -11.07
C LYS A 53 -6.06 -16.26 -10.22
N VAL A 54 -7.28 -16.78 -10.44
CA VAL A 54 -8.47 -16.37 -9.69
C VAL A 54 -8.37 -16.79 -8.22
N VAL A 55 -7.93 -18.02 -7.96
CA VAL A 55 -7.77 -18.54 -6.59
C VAL A 55 -6.66 -17.78 -5.85
N ILE A 56 -5.50 -17.57 -6.48
CA ILE A 56 -4.38 -16.82 -5.89
C ILE A 56 -4.79 -15.36 -5.62
N ALA A 57 -5.51 -14.72 -6.53
CA ALA A 57 -6.00 -13.35 -6.34
C ALA A 57 -6.98 -13.26 -5.16
N SER A 58 -7.86 -14.25 -4.99
CA SER A 58 -8.79 -14.34 -3.86
C SER A 58 -8.07 -14.48 -2.52
N GLU A 59 -7.05 -15.36 -2.44
CA GLU A 59 -6.24 -15.52 -1.21
C GLU A 59 -5.44 -14.25 -0.88
N GLN A 60 -4.85 -13.60 -1.89
CA GLN A 60 -4.16 -12.32 -1.70
C GLN A 60 -5.11 -11.22 -1.22
N ALA A 61 -6.33 -11.15 -1.76
CA ALA A 61 -7.34 -10.18 -1.33
C ALA A 61 -7.75 -10.38 0.13
N ALA A 62 -7.94 -11.64 0.56
CA ALA A 62 -8.27 -11.96 1.95
C ALA A 62 -7.13 -11.54 2.91
N LEU A 63 -5.88 -11.85 2.55
CA LEU A 63 -4.70 -11.45 3.34
C LEU A 63 -4.52 -9.93 3.39
N ALA A 64 -4.74 -9.23 2.27
CA ALA A 64 -4.65 -7.78 2.21
C ALA A 64 -5.72 -7.11 3.08
N LEU A 65 -6.95 -7.64 3.09
CA LEU A 65 -8.03 -7.13 3.93
C LEU A 65 -7.71 -7.28 5.42
N ASP A 66 -7.17 -8.44 5.83
CA ASP A 66 -6.77 -8.67 7.21
C ASP A 66 -5.67 -7.68 7.64
N LEU A 67 -4.67 -7.48 6.79
CA LEU A 67 -3.60 -6.50 7.02
C LEU A 67 -4.15 -5.08 7.18
N VAL A 68 -5.14 -4.68 6.37
CA VAL A 68 -5.79 -3.36 6.48
C VAL A 68 -6.51 -3.21 7.83
N VAL A 69 -7.19 -4.26 8.30
CA VAL A 69 -7.84 -4.25 9.62
C VAL A 69 -6.81 -4.10 10.74
N GLN A 70 -5.70 -4.82 10.66
CA GLN A 70 -4.62 -4.72 11.65
C GLN A 70 -4.00 -3.32 11.67
N VAL A 71 -3.73 -2.73 10.50
CA VAL A 71 -3.21 -1.36 10.40
C VAL A 71 -4.20 -0.34 10.96
N ARG A 72 -5.50 -0.49 10.65
CA ARG A 72 -6.56 0.37 11.22
C ARG A 72 -6.57 0.31 12.74
N ASN A 73 -6.54 -0.90 13.31
CA ASN A 73 -6.54 -1.08 14.76
C ASN A 73 -5.29 -0.46 15.38
N ARG A 74 -4.11 -0.65 14.77
CA ARG A 74 -2.86 -0.06 15.26
C ARG A 74 -2.85 1.47 15.19
N ALA A 75 -3.47 2.05 14.16
CA ALA A 75 -3.63 3.50 14.04
C ALA A 75 -4.56 4.07 15.12
N ILE A 76 -5.66 3.37 15.44
CA ILE A 76 -6.57 3.76 16.53
C ILE A 76 -5.86 3.67 17.88
N GLU A 77 -5.11 2.60 18.14
CA GLU A 77 -4.30 2.46 19.36
C GLU A 77 -3.26 3.58 19.47
N ALA A 78 -2.53 3.88 18.40
CA ALA A 78 -1.56 4.96 18.39
C ALA A 78 -2.20 6.33 18.69
N TYR A 79 -3.40 6.59 18.16
CA TYR A 79 -4.15 7.81 18.49
C TYR A 79 -4.60 7.84 19.96
N GLN A 80 -5.08 6.70 20.48
CA GLN A 80 -5.47 6.58 21.89
C GLN A 80 -4.27 6.74 22.84
N GLU A 81 -3.10 6.21 22.50
CA GLU A 81 -1.86 6.37 23.26
C GLU A 81 -1.41 7.83 23.29
N ILE A 82 -1.47 8.55 22.16
CA ILE A 82 -1.17 9.99 22.12
C ILE A 82 -2.13 10.78 23.01
N MET A 83 -3.42 10.41 23.05
CA MET A 83 -4.40 11.04 23.95
C MET A 83 -4.22 10.66 25.42
N ARG A 84 -3.65 9.47 25.69
CA ARG A 84 -3.43 8.96 27.05
C ARG A 84 -2.10 9.37 27.65
N MET A 85 -1.16 9.91 26.87
CA MET A 85 -0.03 10.66 27.43
C MET A 85 -0.59 11.90 28.11
N PRO A 86 -0.59 11.95 29.46
CA PRO A 86 -0.86 13.20 30.15
C PRO A 86 0.30 14.14 29.82
N LEU A 87 -0.01 15.40 29.52
CA LEU A 87 0.99 16.48 29.54
C LEU A 87 1.68 16.56 30.90
#